data_AF-A0A924S2M2-F1
#
_entry.id   AF-A0A924S2M2-F1
#
_cell.length_a   1.000
_cell.length_b   1.000
_cell.length_c   1.000
_cell.angle_alpha   90.00
_cell.angle_beta   90.00
_cell.angle_gamma   90.00
#
_symmetry.space_group_name_H-M   'P 1'
#
loop_
_entity.id
_entity.type
_entity.pdbx_description
1 polymer ?
#
loop_
_entity_poly.entity_id
_entity_poly.type
_entity_poly.pdbx_seq_one_letter_code
_entity_poly.pdbx_strand_id
1 'polypeptide(L)'
;MVKRATGQLWGNVEINGVNLSTMLCIDSDAPDEFMLHILEDGNDRAVLAIASSEGELLRLTPKFLYRHAQDGSWLLPALNEQEVKEMRETSALLAVTAAGYEGRWIGPDDRGGAISFSLSDKDDRVIAEYCETWDDFKSWVTTLRRNNGAAIYRGHGSNQFRLETTLSRAGRNRIERYCAETVPQFRNHTEALLSTWFDKTSADDFSTVLGLAQHHGLPIPLLDWTASPYVAAFFAFTDALDARRDPQEHSHVRIFALTNEFVELTTQPIVTLPRVRPYVASLSISARSNPRLYAQQGQFLVSNVSAMEDFIRHVERAAQKRVLFAADIPTEAASDVLEDLTFMGLTAATMFPGLDGICKMMRHEMSFKRRAQHAAPNVPSPPLSLEEPQQPKAAE
;
A
#
# COMPACT_ATOMS: atom_id res chain seq x y z
N MET A 1 14.51 -26.87 12.94
CA MET A 1 15.05 -25.49 12.98
C MET A 1 13.88 -24.54 12.80
N VAL A 2 13.55 -23.74 13.80
CA VAL A 2 12.43 -22.78 13.72
C VAL A 2 12.83 -21.68 12.73
N LYS A 3 11.98 -21.38 11.75
CA LYS A 3 12.25 -20.32 10.77
C LYS A 3 12.18 -18.97 11.49
N ARG A 4 13.20 -18.13 11.32
CA ARG A 4 13.20 -16.75 11.87
C ARG A 4 12.02 -15.96 11.29
N ALA A 5 11.28 -15.28 12.15
CA ALA A 5 10.24 -14.36 11.72
C ALA A 5 10.88 -13.10 11.11
N THR A 6 10.45 -12.74 9.90
CA THR A 6 10.83 -11.50 9.21
C THR A 6 9.60 -10.61 9.04
N GLY A 7 9.79 -9.34 8.69
CA GLY A 7 8.70 -8.38 8.53
C GLY A 7 8.59 -7.47 9.73
N GLN A 8 7.36 -7.14 10.11
CA GLN A 8 7.08 -6.26 11.25
C GLN A 8 6.43 -7.05 12.40
N LEU A 9 7.00 -6.94 13.59
CA LEU A 9 6.53 -7.59 14.80
C LEU A 9 6.25 -6.55 15.88
N TRP A 10 5.37 -6.90 16.81
CA TRP A 10 4.95 -6.06 17.93
C TRP A 10 5.25 -6.75 19.24
N GLY A 11 5.63 -5.98 20.26
CA GLY A 11 5.81 -6.50 21.59
C GLY A 11 6.25 -5.44 22.58
N ASN A 12 7.03 -5.85 23.57
CA ASN A 12 7.40 -4.97 24.69
C ASN A 12 8.86 -5.17 25.09
N VAL A 13 9.47 -4.08 25.57
CA VAL A 13 10.78 -4.07 26.22
C VAL A 13 10.60 -3.49 27.61
N GLU A 14 11.04 -4.22 28.63
CA GLU A 14 11.02 -3.77 30.01
C GLU A 14 12.26 -2.90 30.29
N ILE A 15 12.07 -1.62 30.60
CA ILE A 15 13.15 -0.69 30.94
C ILE A 15 12.80 -0.04 32.29
N ASN A 16 13.71 -0.14 33.27
CA ASN A 16 13.52 0.41 34.62
C ASN A 16 12.19 -0.02 35.28
N GLY A 17 11.75 -1.26 35.04
CA GLY A 17 10.50 -1.82 35.56
C GLY A 17 9.23 -1.37 34.82
N VAL A 18 9.36 -0.64 33.71
CA VAL A 18 8.25 -0.21 32.85
C VAL A 18 8.27 -1.01 31.56
N ASN A 19 7.14 -1.61 31.20
CA ASN A 19 6.96 -2.27 29.90
C ASN A 19 6.63 -1.24 28.83
N LEU A 20 7.58 -1.00 27.93
CA LEU A 20 7.45 -0.07 26.81
C LEU A 20 7.03 -0.82 25.55
N SER A 21 5.97 -0.34 24.90
CA SER A 21 5.55 -0.88 23.60
C SER A 21 6.66 -0.69 22.57
N THR A 22 6.91 -1.74 21.80
CA THR A 22 8.01 -1.75 20.83
C THR A 22 7.56 -2.37 19.52
N MET A 23 7.96 -1.76 18.41
CA MET A 23 7.79 -2.29 17.06
C MET A 23 9.16 -2.75 16.54
N LEU A 24 9.24 -3.96 16.01
CA LEU A 24 10.46 -4.53 15.43
C LEU A 24 10.27 -4.68 13.92
N CYS A 25 11.18 -4.11 13.13
CA CYS A 25 11.20 -4.22 11.68
C CYS A 25 12.45 -4.99 11.22
N ILE A 26 12.24 -6.04 10.43
CA ILE A 26 13.29 -6.87 9.83
C ILE A 26 12.98 -6.99 8.34
N ASP A 27 13.90 -6.52 7.50
CA ASP A 27 13.76 -6.67 6.05
C ASP A 27 14.10 -8.11 5.63
N SER A 28 13.37 -8.67 4.68
CA SER A 28 13.61 -10.03 4.18
C SER A 28 14.96 -10.19 3.50
N ASP A 29 15.51 -9.11 2.93
CA ASP A 29 16.82 -9.07 2.27
C ASP A 29 17.97 -8.62 3.20
N ALA A 30 17.68 -8.34 4.48
CA ALA A 30 18.66 -8.07 5.53
C ALA A 30 18.23 -8.72 6.86
N PRO A 31 18.14 -10.07 6.92
CA PRO A 31 17.52 -10.79 8.04
C PRO A 31 18.30 -10.75 9.35
N ASP A 32 19.53 -10.21 9.34
CA ASP A 32 20.38 -10.03 10.52
C ASP A 32 20.36 -8.59 11.04
N GLU A 33 19.62 -7.68 10.40
CA GLU A 33 19.50 -6.28 10.83
C GLU A 33 18.12 -6.02 11.44
N PHE A 34 18.10 -5.79 12.76
CA PHE A 34 16.89 -5.64 13.56
C PHE A 34 16.69 -4.17 13.89
N MET A 35 15.63 -3.56 13.37
CA MET A 35 15.28 -2.17 13.66
C MET A 35 14.19 -2.13 14.73
N LEU A 36 14.57 -1.79 15.97
CA LEU A 36 13.66 -1.69 17.11
C LEU A 36 13.18 -0.25 17.26
N HIS A 37 11.89 -0.03 17.43
CA HIS A 37 11.28 1.26 17.71
C HIS A 37 10.66 1.19 19.11
N ILE A 38 11.29 1.82 20.09
CA ILE A 38 10.90 1.80 21.50
C ILE A 38 10.09 3.06 21.79
N LEU A 39 8.83 2.86 22.19
CA LEU A 39 7.88 3.95 22.39
C LEU A 39 7.85 4.34 23.88
N GLU A 40 8.35 5.54 24.16
CA GLU A 40 8.44 6.11 25.51
C GLU A 40 7.96 7.56 25.40
N ASP A 41 6.91 7.92 26.14
CA ASP A 41 6.32 9.25 26.00
C ASP A 41 7.33 10.36 26.29
N GLY A 42 7.56 11.22 25.29
CA GLY A 42 8.56 12.30 25.33
C GLY A 42 10.00 11.85 25.07
N ASN A 43 10.25 10.57 24.80
CA ASN A 43 11.60 10.02 24.65
C ASN A 43 11.67 8.80 23.73
N ASP A 44 10.86 8.77 22.67
CA ASP A 44 10.86 7.68 21.70
C ASP A 44 12.25 7.50 21.07
N ARG A 45 12.67 6.25 20.89
CA ARG A 45 13.99 5.91 20.35
C ARG A 45 13.87 4.78 19.36
N ALA A 46 14.82 4.75 18.43
CA ALA A 46 14.94 3.64 17.50
C ALA A 46 16.36 3.08 17.55
N VAL A 47 16.51 1.76 17.61
CA VAL A 47 17.82 1.10 17.69
C VAL A 47 17.96 0.14 16.54
N LEU A 48 18.96 0.37 15.68
CA LEU A 48 19.41 -0.66 14.75
C LEU A 48 20.34 -1.58 15.51
N ALA A 49 20.01 -2.87 15.59
CA ALA A 49 20.84 -3.91 16.17
C ALA A 49 21.22 -4.95 15.11
N ILE A 50 22.41 -5.53 15.26
CA ILE A 50 22.89 -6.64 14.44
C ILE A 50 22.68 -7.93 15.20
N ALA A 51 21.98 -8.87 14.58
CA ALA A 51 21.76 -10.21 15.09
C ALA A 51 22.95 -11.12 14.74
N SER A 52 23.35 -11.92 15.72
CA SER A 52 24.36 -12.97 15.55
C SER A 52 23.91 -14.21 16.30
N SER A 53 24.32 -15.39 15.83
CA SER A 53 23.98 -16.65 16.49
C SER A 53 24.83 -16.85 17.73
N GLU A 54 24.21 -17.27 18.82
CA GLU A 54 24.90 -17.66 20.05
C GLU A 54 24.26 -18.92 20.63
N GLY A 55 24.82 -20.08 20.25
CA GLY A 55 24.18 -21.37 20.50
C GLY A 55 22.80 -21.41 19.85
N GLU A 56 21.77 -21.74 20.65
CA GLU A 56 20.36 -21.78 20.24
C GLU A 56 19.66 -20.41 20.31
N LEU A 57 20.36 -19.36 20.75
CA LEU A 57 19.82 -18.00 20.90
C LEU A 57 20.35 -17.07 19.81
N LEU A 58 19.68 -15.93 19.66
CA LEU A 58 20.12 -14.78 18.90
C LEU A 58 20.62 -13.70 19.84
N ARG A 59 21.88 -13.29 19.66
CA ARG A 59 22.40 -12.07 20.29
C ARG A 59 22.16 -10.88 19.37
N LEU A 60 21.41 -9.90 19.86
CA LEU A 60 21.28 -8.58 19.24
C LEU A 60 22.29 -7.61 19.87
N THR A 61 23.11 -6.98 19.04
CA THR A 61 24.07 -5.96 19.47
C THR A 61 23.71 -4.62 18.84
N PRO A 62 23.44 -3.56 19.63
CA PRO A 62 23.14 -2.23 19.11
C PRO A 62 24.27 -1.68 18.23
N LYS A 63 23.90 -1.11 17.08
CA LYS A 63 24.81 -0.49 16.11
C LYS A 63 24.54 1.00 15.97
N PHE A 64 23.28 1.40 15.86
CA PHE A 64 22.88 2.81 15.81
C PHE A 64 21.72 3.09 16.76
N LEU A 65 21.76 4.26 17.39
CA LEU A 65 20.68 4.80 18.21
C LEU A 65 20.15 6.06 17.53
N TYR A 66 18.87 6.03 17.16
CA TYR A 66 18.14 7.13 16.58
C TYR A 66 17.17 7.72 17.62
N ARG A 67 16.93 9.03 17.49
CA ARG A 67 15.99 9.80 18.31
C ARG A 67 14.99 10.53 17.46
N HIS A 68 13.88 10.90 18.07
CA HIS A 68 12.89 11.78 17.47
C HIS A 68 13.41 13.23 17.36
N ALA A 69 13.26 13.84 16.20
CA ALA A 69 13.51 15.26 15.93
C ALA A 69 12.31 16.13 16.29
N GLN A 70 12.48 17.45 16.38
CA GLN A 70 11.33 18.35 16.63
C GLN A 70 10.25 18.26 15.53
N ASP A 71 10.62 17.90 14.30
CA ASP A 71 9.72 17.78 13.15
C ASP A 71 9.15 16.37 12.93
N GLY A 72 9.40 15.44 13.86
CA GLY A 72 8.94 14.05 13.74
C GLY A 72 9.94 13.10 13.09
N SER A 73 11.00 13.63 12.48
CA SER A 73 11.99 12.84 11.76
C SER A 73 12.96 12.09 12.67
N TRP A 74 13.82 11.24 12.09
CA TRP A 74 14.86 10.54 12.83
C TRP A 74 16.13 11.38 12.85
N LEU A 75 16.72 11.51 14.03
CA LEU A 75 18.08 12.03 14.20
C LEU A 75 18.99 10.88 14.59
N LEU A 76 20.14 10.79 13.94
CA LEU A 76 21.27 10.01 14.41
C LEU A 76 22.20 10.94 15.20
N PRO A 77 22.01 11.11 16.52
CA PRO A 77 22.79 12.06 17.31
C PRO A 77 24.25 11.63 17.42
N ALA A 78 25.14 12.61 17.60
CA ALA A 78 26.44 12.33 18.18
C ALA A 78 26.23 11.82 19.62
N LEU A 79 26.80 10.66 19.92
CA LEU A 79 26.68 10.04 21.23
C LEU A 79 27.76 10.57 22.17
N ASN A 80 27.39 10.82 23.43
CA ASN A 80 28.36 11.12 24.47
C ASN A 80 29.08 9.83 24.95
N GLU A 81 30.16 9.96 25.73
CA GLU A 81 30.96 8.81 26.18
C GLU A 81 30.14 7.77 26.96
N GLN A 82 29.18 8.23 27.77
CA GLN A 82 28.31 7.36 28.54
C GLN A 82 27.36 6.56 27.63
N GLU A 83 26.78 7.21 26.63
CA GLU A 83 25.90 6.56 25.64
C GLU A 83 26.66 5.57 24.76
N VAL A 84 27.90 5.89 24.38
CA VAL A 84 28.78 4.97 23.65
C VAL A 84 29.09 3.73 24.50
N LYS A 85 29.37 3.93 25.79
CA LYS A 85 29.58 2.82 26.74
C LYS A 85 28.32 1.97 26.85
N GLU A 86 27.16 2.61 27.07
CA GLU A 86 25.86 1.94 27.16
C GLU A 86 25.57 1.09 25.92
N MET A 87 25.75 1.64 24.72
CA MET A 87 25.52 0.88 23.49
C MET A 87 26.47 -0.31 23.32
N ARG A 88 27.74 -0.18 23.72
CA ARG A 88 28.74 -1.26 23.59
C ARG A 88 28.51 -2.40 24.58
N GLU A 89 28.04 -2.09 25.78
CA GLU A 89 27.79 -3.06 26.84
C GLU A 89 26.36 -3.60 26.81
N THR A 90 25.48 -3.04 25.98
CA THR A 90 24.11 -3.52 25.81
C THR A 90 24.02 -4.63 24.77
N SER A 91 23.30 -5.69 25.08
CA SER A 91 22.89 -6.72 24.13
C SER A 91 21.57 -7.36 24.54
N ALA A 92 20.89 -8.02 23.61
CA ALA A 92 19.73 -8.85 23.92
C ALA A 92 19.94 -10.30 23.48
N LEU A 93 19.54 -11.23 24.32
CA LEU A 93 19.53 -12.67 24.01
C LEU A 93 18.09 -13.10 23.80
N LEU A 94 17.77 -13.54 22.57
CA LEU A 94 16.42 -13.90 22.14
C LEU A 94 16.36 -15.36 21.72
N ALA A 95 15.42 -16.10 22.28
CA ALA A 95 14.98 -17.38 21.74
C ALA A 95 14.01 -17.14 20.57
N VAL A 96 14.16 -17.94 19.51
CA VAL A 96 13.23 -17.91 18.38
C VAL A 96 12.01 -18.77 18.72
N THR A 97 10.83 -18.17 18.76
CA THR A 97 9.57 -18.87 19.01
C THR A 97 8.84 -19.14 17.69
N ALA A 98 7.72 -19.87 17.75
CA ALA A 98 6.90 -20.10 16.55
C ALA A 98 6.29 -18.80 15.99
N ALA A 99 6.07 -17.80 16.84
CA ALA A 99 5.39 -16.54 16.50
C ALA A 99 6.31 -15.31 16.49
N GLY A 100 7.58 -15.44 16.90
CA GLY A 100 8.51 -14.31 16.96
C GLY A 100 9.74 -14.59 17.82
N TYR A 101 9.97 -13.73 18.81
CA TYR A 101 11.19 -13.69 19.62
C TYR A 101 10.88 -13.37 21.07
N GLU A 102 11.53 -14.05 22.01
CA GLU A 102 11.39 -13.78 23.45
C GLU A 102 12.73 -13.93 24.15
N GLY A 103 12.99 -13.09 25.15
CA GLY A 103 14.21 -13.20 25.93
C GLY A 103 14.45 -12.02 26.84
N ARG A 104 15.72 -11.67 27.02
CA ARG A 104 16.17 -10.64 27.96
C ARG A 104 17.25 -9.76 27.33
N TRP A 105 17.15 -8.46 27.56
CA TRP A 105 18.25 -7.54 27.29
C TRP A 105 19.07 -7.29 28.55
N ILE A 106 20.37 -7.07 28.36
CA ILE A 106 21.35 -6.84 29.41
C ILE A 106 22.18 -5.63 28.96
N GLY A 107 22.37 -4.66 29.84
CA GLY A 107 23.21 -3.49 29.65
C GLY A 107 24.24 -3.34 30.78
N PRO A 108 24.86 -2.15 30.92
CA PRO A 108 25.83 -1.89 31.97
C PRO A 108 25.30 -2.18 33.37
N ASP A 109 26.19 -2.64 34.24
CA ASP A 109 25.91 -2.95 35.65
C ASP A 109 24.83 -4.02 35.86
N ASP A 110 24.77 -5.00 34.94
CA ASP A 110 23.78 -6.10 34.92
C ASP A 110 22.31 -5.63 34.90
N ARG A 111 22.08 -4.36 34.52
CA ARG A 111 20.74 -3.84 34.26
C ARG A 111 20.14 -4.58 33.07
N GLY A 112 18.85 -4.88 33.14
CA GLY A 112 18.20 -5.58 32.05
C GLY A 112 16.75 -5.89 32.35
N GLY A 113 16.01 -6.27 31.32
CA GLY A 113 14.58 -6.55 31.43
C GLY A 113 14.11 -7.50 30.33
N ALA A 114 12.87 -7.97 30.47
CA ALA A 114 12.25 -8.80 29.45
C ALA A 114 12.14 -8.06 28.12
N ILE A 115 12.29 -8.80 27.02
CA ILE A 115 12.08 -8.32 25.66
C ILE A 115 11.36 -9.40 24.87
N SER A 116 10.28 -9.02 24.19
CA SER A 116 9.48 -9.97 23.41
C SER A 116 8.89 -9.28 22.18
N PHE A 117 8.73 -10.07 21.12
CA PHE A 117 8.13 -9.67 19.85
C PHE A 117 7.33 -10.84 19.29
N SER A 118 6.16 -10.54 18.77
CA SER A 118 5.29 -11.53 18.11
C SER A 118 4.68 -10.91 16.86
N LEU A 119 4.41 -11.75 15.86
CA LEU A 119 3.47 -11.38 14.81
C LEU A 119 2.13 -11.04 15.46
N SER A 120 1.42 -10.05 14.92
CA SER A 120 0.06 -9.77 15.40
C SER A 120 -0.82 -10.98 15.10
N ASP A 121 -1.24 -11.70 16.14
CA ASP A 121 -2.20 -12.82 16.04
C ASP A 121 -3.62 -12.35 15.69
N LYS A 122 -3.87 -11.03 15.74
CA LYS A 122 -5.18 -10.46 15.45
C LYS A 122 -5.21 -10.04 13.99
N ASP A 123 -5.80 -10.87 13.14
CA ASP A 123 -6.29 -10.47 11.83
C ASP A 123 -7.49 -9.54 12.04
N ASP A 124 -7.22 -8.30 12.42
CA ASP A 124 -8.22 -7.33 12.85
C ASP A 124 -8.76 -6.52 11.68
N ARG A 125 -9.18 -7.27 10.66
CA ARG A 125 -9.64 -6.70 9.41
C ARG A 125 -10.91 -5.89 9.62
N VAL A 126 -11.04 -4.80 8.88
CA VAL A 126 -12.27 -4.04 8.81
C VAL A 126 -13.38 -4.95 8.28
N ILE A 127 -14.49 -4.99 9.01
CA ILE A 127 -15.69 -5.69 8.56
C ILE A 127 -16.28 -4.89 7.41
N ALA A 128 -16.34 -5.53 6.24
CA ALA A 128 -16.89 -4.96 5.03
C ALA A 128 -18.41 -5.13 4.98
N GLU A 129 -19.09 -4.15 4.41
CA GLU A 129 -20.49 -4.27 4.02
C GLU A 129 -20.59 -5.08 2.73
N TYR A 130 -21.57 -5.97 2.65
CA TYR A 130 -21.78 -6.79 1.47
C TYR A 130 -22.71 -6.08 0.50
N CYS A 131 -22.21 -5.74 -0.69
CA CYS A 131 -23.00 -5.11 -1.75
C CYS A 131 -23.23 -6.14 -2.87
N GLU A 132 -24.44 -6.69 -2.95
CA GLU A 132 -24.80 -7.71 -3.95
C GLU A 132 -24.76 -7.14 -5.38
N THR A 133 -25.16 -5.88 -5.53
CA THR A 133 -25.28 -5.21 -6.82
C THR A 133 -24.49 -3.90 -6.86
N TRP A 134 -24.33 -3.36 -8.07
CA TRP A 134 -23.74 -2.04 -8.27
C TRP A 134 -24.56 -0.91 -7.64
N ASP A 135 -25.89 -1.04 -7.62
CA ASP A 135 -26.77 -0.06 -6.98
C ASP A 135 -26.63 -0.07 -5.45
N ASP A 136 -26.41 -1.24 -4.85
CA ASP A 136 -26.12 -1.35 -3.42
C ASP A 136 -24.85 -0.59 -3.05
N PHE A 137 -23.78 -0.75 -3.84
CA PHE A 137 -22.55 0.02 -3.63
C PHE A 137 -22.76 1.53 -3.78
N LYS A 138 -23.50 1.98 -4.79
CA LYS A 138 -23.84 3.40 -4.98
C LYS A 138 -24.64 3.97 -3.80
N SER A 139 -25.57 3.19 -3.26
CA SER A 139 -26.36 3.54 -2.08
C SER A 139 -25.47 3.61 -0.82
N TRP A 140 -24.62 2.60 -0.63
CA TRP A 140 -23.67 2.51 0.46
C TRP A 140 -22.74 3.73 0.50
N VAL A 141 -22.08 4.06 -0.61
CA VAL A 141 -21.13 5.17 -0.66
C VAL A 141 -21.81 6.52 -0.46
N THR A 142 -23.03 6.68 -0.98
CA THR A 142 -23.82 7.90 -0.78
C THR A 142 -24.16 8.08 0.71
N THR A 143 -24.56 7.00 1.38
CA THR A 143 -24.87 6.99 2.80
C THR A 143 -23.63 7.26 3.65
N LEU A 144 -22.52 6.57 3.35
CA LEU A 144 -21.27 6.71 4.07
C LEU A 144 -20.70 8.14 3.94
N ARG A 145 -20.73 8.72 2.74
CA ARG A 145 -20.29 10.11 2.53
C ARG A 145 -21.13 11.10 3.34
N ARG A 146 -22.45 10.93 3.40
CA ARG A 146 -23.35 11.83 4.13
C ARG A 146 -23.22 11.70 5.65
N ASN A 147 -23.11 10.48 6.16
CA ASN A 147 -23.20 10.20 7.59
C ASN A 147 -21.83 10.18 8.29
N ASN A 148 -20.78 9.81 7.57
CA ASN A 148 -19.44 9.60 8.13
C ASN A 148 -18.38 10.48 7.48
N GLY A 149 -18.70 11.22 6.42
CA GLY A 149 -17.76 12.10 5.74
C GLY A 149 -16.64 11.35 5.03
N ALA A 150 -16.92 10.21 4.40
CA ALA A 150 -15.91 9.50 3.57
C ALA A 150 -15.32 10.41 2.49
N ALA A 151 -13.99 10.51 2.45
CA ALA A 151 -13.23 11.46 1.64
C ALA A 151 -12.35 10.79 0.60
N ILE A 152 -11.67 9.70 0.96
CA ILE A 152 -10.77 8.99 0.04
C ILE A 152 -11.11 7.50 0.03
N TYR A 153 -10.88 6.86 -1.12
CA TYR A 153 -11.25 5.48 -1.40
C TYR A 153 -10.08 4.71 -2.02
N ARG A 154 -10.08 3.39 -1.83
CA ARG A 154 -9.09 2.50 -2.46
C ARG A 154 -9.73 1.19 -2.87
N GLY A 155 -9.56 0.81 -4.13
CA GLY A 155 -10.04 -0.46 -4.65
C GLY A 155 -8.96 -1.53 -4.65
N HIS A 156 -9.31 -2.75 -4.28
CA HIS A 156 -8.51 -3.96 -4.42
C HIS A 156 -9.28 -4.97 -5.27
N GLY A 157 -8.60 -5.61 -6.23
CA GLY A 157 -9.18 -6.67 -7.06
C GLY A 157 -9.50 -7.98 -6.32
N SER A 158 -9.15 -8.07 -5.04
CA SER A 158 -9.53 -9.18 -4.17
C SER A 158 -9.78 -8.67 -2.76
N ASN A 159 -10.85 -9.15 -2.13
CA ASN A 159 -11.10 -8.92 -0.71
C ASN A 159 -10.12 -9.66 0.22
N GLN A 160 -9.16 -10.43 -0.31
CA GLN A 160 -8.06 -11.03 0.46
C GLN A 160 -6.85 -10.10 0.57
N PHE A 161 -6.74 -9.07 -0.28
CA PHE A 161 -5.59 -8.17 -0.25
C PHE A 161 -5.67 -7.17 0.90
N ARG A 162 -4.56 -7.05 1.63
CA ARG A 162 -4.37 -6.12 2.75
C ARG A 162 -3.95 -4.73 2.29
N LEU A 163 -4.24 -3.73 3.13
CA LEU A 163 -3.72 -2.36 2.99
C LEU A 163 -2.23 -2.34 3.35
N GLU A 164 -1.41 -2.73 2.37
CA GLU A 164 0.05 -2.80 2.46
C GLU A 164 0.70 -2.03 1.31
N THR A 165 1.77 -1.30 1.62
CA THR A 165 2.59 -0.58 0.62
C THR A 165 3.32 -1.56 -0.31
N THR A 166 3.75 -1.08 -1.48
CA THR A 166 4.60 -1.90 -2.37
C THR A 166 5.95 -2.22 -1.73
N LEU A 167 6.48 -1.34 -0.86
CA LEU A 167 7.69 -1.60 -0.09
C LEU A 167 7.51 -2.76 0.91
N SER A 168 6.43 -2.76 1.69
CA SER A 168 6.13 -3.83 2.66
C SER A 168 5.88 -5.16 1.96
N ARG A 169 5.16 -5.16 0.83
CA ARG A 169 4.95 -6.36 -0.01
C ARG A 169 6.25 -6.92 -0.58
N ALA A 170 7.24 -6.06 -0.83
CA ALA A 170 8.59 -6.47 -1.23
C ALA A 170 9.44 -7.00 -0.06
N GLY A 171 8.85 -7.14 1.14
CA GLY A 171 9.53 -7.65 2.34
C GLY A 171 10.41 -6.60 3.04
N ARG A 172 10.29 -5.32 2.68
CA ARG A 172 11.05 -4.23 3.30
C ARG A 172 10.14 -3.39 4.20
N ASN A 173 10.50 -3.28 5.49
CA ASN A 173 9.75 -2.56 6.52
C ASN A 173 10.61 -1.53 7.26
N ARG A 174 11.89 -1.43 6.92
CA ARG A 174 12.84 -0.46 7.47
C ARG A 174 12.85 0.84 6.66
N ILE A 175 11.98 1.77 7.07
CA ILE A 175 11.83 3.07 6.39
C ILE A 175 13.10 3.93 6.51
N GLU A 176 13.84 3.81 7.61
CA GLU A 176 15.11 4.51 7.80
C GLU A 176 16.13 4.08 6.74
N ARG A 177 16.18 2.78 6.42
CA ARG A 177 17.03 2.23 5.36
C ARG A 177 16.56 2.69 3.98
N TYR A 178 15.25 2.68 3.73
CA TYR A 178 14.68 3.21 2.49
C TYR A 178 15.10 4.68 2.25
N CYS A 179 15.01 5.51 3.28
CA CYS A 179 15.40 6.92 3.21
C CYS A 179 16.92 7.14 3.11
N ALA A 180 17.74 6.31 3.77
CA ALA A 180 19.19 6.45 3.79
C ALA A 180 19.86 5.88 2.53
N GLU A 181 19.28 4.85 1.92
CA GLU A 181 19.90 4.10 0.82
C GLU A 181 19.11 4.26 -0.49
N THR A 182 17.82 3.88 -0.47
CA THR A 182 17.03 3.73 -1.71
C THR A 182 16.69 5.09 -2.34
N VAL A 183 16.19 6.04 -1.55
CA VAL A 183 15.82 7.38 -2.08
C VAL A 183 17.04 8.12 -2.63
N PRO A 184 18.20 8.20 -1.94
CA PRO A 184 19.38 8.85 -2.47
C PRO A 184 19.91 8.20 -3.75
N GLN A 185 19.90 6.87 -3.83
CA GLN A 185 20.31 6.14 -5.02
C GLN A 185 19.38 6.45 -6.20
N PHE A 186 18.06 6.34 -5.99
CA PHE A 186 17.09 6.65 -7.04
C PHE A 186 17.23 8.09 -7.52
N ARG A 187 17.27 9.08 -6.61
CA ARG A 187 17.45 10.50 -6.95
C ARG A 187 18.69 10.71 -7.82
N ASN A 188 19.85 10.14 -7.44
CA ASN A 188 21.08 10.31 -8.22
C ASN A 188 20.94 9.77 -9.67
N HIS A 189 20.25 8.64 -9.86
CA HIS A 189 19.97 8.12 -11.20
C HIS A 189 18.98 9.00 -11.97
N THR A 190 17.94 9.51 -11.31
CA THR A 190 16.94 10.39 -11.91
C THR A 190 17.54 11.73 -12.33
N GLU A 191 18.39 12.35 -11.50
CA GLU A 191 19.08 13.60 -11.80
C GLU A 191 19.95 13.46 -13.06
N ALA A 192 20.70 12.37 -13.16
CA ALA A 192 21.54 12.08 -14.32
C ALA A 192 20.72 11.87 -15.60
N LEU A 193 19.58 11.16 -15.53
CA LEU A 193 18.75 10.88 -16.69
C LEU A 193 17.95 12.10 -17.16
N LEU A 194 17.37 12.85 -16.23
CA LEU A 194 16.52 14.01 -16.53
C LEU A 194 17.31 15.30 -16.69
N SER A 195 18.63 15.28 -16.50
CA SER A 195 19.48 16.48 -16.50
C SER A 195 18.91 17.59 -15.60
N THR A 196 18.39 17.19 -14.44
CA THR A 196 17.72 18.04 -13.44
C THR A 196 18.40 17.85 -12.09
N TRP A 197 18.38 18.86 -11.23
CA TRP A 197 18.88 18.76 -9.86
C TRP A 197 17.71 18.86 -8.88
N PHE A 198 17.69 18.00 -7.86
CA PHE A 198 16.69 18.02 -6.79
C PHE A 198 17.33 18.43 -5.46
N ASP A 199 16.82 19.49 -4.85
CA ASP A 199 17.26 19.93 -3.54
C ASP A 199 16.82 18.91 -2.48
N LYS A 200 17.79 18.36 -1.76
CA LYS A 200 17.56 17.38 -0.70
C LYS A 200 16.81 17.96 0.50
N THR A 201 16.82 19.28 0.65
CA THR A 201 16.13 20.01 1.71
C THR A 201 14.75 20.50 1.30
N SER A 202 14.42 20.44 0.00
CA SER A 202 13.12 20.83 -0.52
C SER A 202 12.10 19.70 -0.37
N ALA A 203 11.03 19.96 0.38
CA ALA A 203 9.91 19.05 0.52
C ALA A 203 9.20 18.79 -0.83
N ASP A 204 9.16 19.80 -1.71
CA ASP A 204 8.54 19.70 -3.03
C ASP A 204 9.36 18.79 -3.96
N ASP A 205 10.69 18.92 -3.95
CA ASP A 205 11.57 18.07 -4.74
C ASP A 205 11.54 16.63 -4.22
N PHE A 206 11.52 16.45 -2.90
CA PHE A 206 11.36 15.13 -2.30
C PHE A 206 10.03 14.48 -2.71
N SER A 207 8.92 15.23 -2.70
CA SER A 207 7.62 14.77 -3.19
C SER A 207 7.67 14.40 -4.67
N THR A 208 8.36 15.19 -5.48
CA THR A 208 8.54 14.94 -6.92
C THR A 208 9.32 13.64 -7.16
N VAL A 209 10.41 13.42 -6.43
CA VAL A 209 11.21 12.19 -6.50
C VAL A 209 10.38 10.97 -6.11
N LEU A 210 9.56 11.05 -5.05
CA LEU A 210 8.67 9.95 -4.67
C LEU A 210 7.58 9.68 -5.72
N GLY A 211 7.00 10.74 -6.30
CA GLY A 211 6.03 10.60 -7.39
C GLY A 211 6.61 9.93 -8.63
N LEU A 212 7.87 10.25 -8.99
CA LEU A 212 8.60 9.59 -10.08
C LEU A 212 8.87 8.12 -9.76
N ALA A 213 9.33 7.82 -8.54
CA ALA A 213 9.58 6.45 -8.09
C ALA A 213 8.33 5.59 -8.21
N GLN A 214 7.18 6.10 -7.74
CA GLN A 214 5.88 5.44 -7.83
C GLN A 214 5.46 5.20 -9.28
N HIS A 215 5.55 6.22 -10.11
CA HIS A 215 5.12 6.16 -11.50
C HIS A 215 5.87 5.09 -12.31
N HIS A 216 7.15 4.87 -11.98
CA HIS A 216 8.01 3.90 -12.64
C HIS A 216 8.12 2.56 -11.89
N GLY A 217 7.29 2.32 -10.87
CA GLY A 217 7.14 1.02 -10.23
C GLY A 217 8.23 0.66 -9.22
N LEU A 218 8.96 1.63 -8.67
CA LEU A 218 9.84 1.39 -7.52
C LEU A 218 8.97 1.01 -6.31
N PRO A 219 9.33 -0.03 -5.52
CA PRO A 219 8.69 -0.27 -4.23
C PRO A 219 8.85 0.95 -3.31
N ILE A 220 7.75 1.49 -2.80
CA ILE A 220 7.71 2.72 -2.01
C ILE A 220 6.81 2.57 -0.79
N PRO A 221 7.01 3.37 0.28
CA PRO A 221 6.17 3.36 1.47
C PRO A 221 4.87 4.17 1.29
N LEU A 222 4.41 4.35 0.04
CA LEU A 222 3.15 5.01 -0.28
C LEU A 222 2.11 3.97 -0.69
N LEU A 223 0.85 4.31 -0.44
CA LEU A 223 -0.31 3.55 -0.87
C LEU A 223 -1.27 4.47 -1.62
N ASP A 224 -1.67 4.07 -2.83
CA ASP A 224 -2.57 4.85 -3.68
C ASP A 224 -4.01 4.87 -3.15
N TRP A 225 -4.59 6.05 -3.03
CA TRP A 225 -6.00 6.29 -2.78
C TRP A 225 -6.53 7.25 -3.84
N THR A 226 -7.85 7.43 -3.89
CA THR A 226 -8.49 8.37 -4.81
C THR A 226 -9.62 9.09 -4.10
N ALA A 227 -9.87 10.35 -4.45
CA ALA A 227 -11.03 11.08 -3.95
C ALA A 227 -12.37 10.55 -4.49
N SER A 228 -12.36 9.69 -5.51
CA SER A 228 -13.56 9.16 -6.16
C SER A 228 -13.79 7.68 -5.85
N PRO A 229 -14.94 7.31 -5.28
CA PRO A 229 -15.28 5.90 -5.06
C PRO A 229 -15.45 5.12 -6.37
N TYR A 230 -15.80 5.81 -7.46
CA TYR A 230 -15.96 5.23 -8.78
C TYR A 230 -14.61 4.95 -9.45
N VAL A 231 -13.61 5.78 -9.20
CA VAL A 231 -12.23 5.50 -9.62
C VAL A 231 -11.67 4.32 -8.83
N ALA A 232 -11.96 4.23 -7.52
CA ALA A 232 -11.58 3.07 -6.72
C ALA A 232 -12.24 1.77 -7.23
N ALA A 233 -13.54 1.82 -7.52
CA ALA A 233 -14.26 0.70 -8.13
C ALA A 233 -13.66 0.29 -9.49
N PHE A 234 -13.34 1.27 -10.35
CA PHE A 234 -12.69 1.01 -11.63
C PHE A 234 -11.39 0.20 -11.46
N PHE A 235 -10.51 0.61 -10.54
CA PHE A 235 -9.26 -0.11 -10.26
C PHE A 235 -9.51 -1.51 -9.69
N ALA A 236 -10.40 -1.62 -8.71
CA ALA A 236 -10.78 -2.90 -8.13
C ALA A 236 -11.24 -3.92 -9.19
N PHE A 237 -12.20 -3.56 -10.04
CA PHE A 237 -12.72 -4.47 -11.06
C PHE A 237 -11.73 -4.73 -12.21
N THR A 238 -10.98 -3.70 -12.62
CA THR A 238 -9.93 -3.86 -13.62
C THR A 238 -8.86 -4.84 -13.16
N ASP A 239 -8.36 -4.69 -11.93
CA ASP A 239 -7.35 -5.58 -11.36
C ASP A 239 -7.88 -7.01 -11.23
N ALA A 240 -9.14 -7.17 -10.81
CA ALA A 240 -9.78 -8.49 -10.73
C ALA A 240 -9.84 -9.19 -12.09
N LEU A 241 -10.14 -8.45 -13.17
CA LEU A 241 -10.19 -9.01 -14.53
C LEU A 241 -8.81 -9.37 -15.07
N ASP A 242 -7.82 -8.52 -14.84
CA ASP A 242 -6.44 -8.79 -15.23
C ASP A 242 -5.90 -10.02 -14.47
N ALA A 243 -6.34 -10.23 -13.21
CA ALA A 243 -5.98 -11.37 -12.36
C ALA A 243 -6.71 -12.68 -12.69
N ARG A 244 -7.82 -12.70 -13.45
CA ARG A 244 -8.54 -13.94 -13.89
C ARG A 244 -7.67 -14.91 -14.72
N ARG A 245 -6.41 -14.57 -14.98
CA ARG A 245 -5.40 -15.43 -15.61
C ARG A 245 -4.66 -16.34 -14.60
N ASP A 246 -4.85 -16.12 -13.29
CA ASP A 246 -4.30 -16.92 -12.20
C ASP A 246 -5.40 -17.85 -11.61
N PRO A 247 -5.15 -19.15 -11.34
CA PRO A 247 -6.16 -20.10 -10.86
C PRO A 247 -6.85 -19.79 -9.53
N GLN A 248 -6.44 -18.74 -8.80
CA GLN A 248 -7.17 -18.29 -7.62
C GLN A 248 -8.33 -17.37 -8.03
N GLU A 249 -9.50 -17.98 -8.27
CA GLU A 249 -10.75 -17.25 -8.46
C GLU A 249 -11.11 -16.52 -7.16
N HIS A 250 -10.78 -15.23 -7.08
CA HIS A 250 -11.29 -14.35 -6.03
C HIS A 250 -12.74 -14.00 -6.34
N SER A 251 -13.65 -14.30 -5.40
CA SER A 251 -15.08 -14.09 -5.62
C SER A 251 -15.52 -12.64 -5.49
N HIS A 252 -14.78 -11.81 -4.75
CA HIS A 252 -15.17 -10.43 -4.46
C HIS A 252 -13.99 -9.46 -4.58
N VAL A 253 -14.28 -8.28 -5.11
CA VAL A 253 -13.41 -7.10 -4.96
C VAL A 253 -13.70 -6.40 -3.64
N ARG A 254 -12.75 -5.59 -3.17
CA ARG A 254 -12.94 -4.77 -1.96
C ARG A 254 -12.67 -3.30 -2.23
N ILE A 255 -13.54 -2.42 -1.74
CA ILE A 255 -13.35 -0.97 -1.79
C ILE A 255 -13.32 -0.45 -0.36
N PHE A 256 -12.20 0.15 0.02
CA PHE A 256 -12.03 0.84 1.30
C PHE A 256 -12.43 2.31 1.18
N ALA A 257 -12.83 2.89 2.30
CA ALA A 257 -13.12 4.31 2.45
C ALA A 257 -12.56 4.84 3.78
N LEU A 258 -11.89 5.98 3.73
CA LEU A 258 -11.43 6.73 4.90
C LEU A 258 -12.16 8.06 5.01
N THR A 259 -12.48 8.44 6.25
CA THR A 259 -13.17 9.70 6.56
C THR A 259 -12.29 10.93 6.34
N ASN A 260 -12.93 12.06 6.06
CA ASN A 260 -12.29 13.36 5.95
C ASN A 260 -11.55 13.74 7.23
N GLU A 261 -12.11 13.40 8.39
CA GLU A 261 -11.48 13.63 9.67
C GLU A 261 -10.15 12.89 9.82
N PHE A 262 -10.06 11.63 9.40
CA PHE A 262 -8.79 10.91 9.38
C PHE A 262 -7.77 11.62 8.48
N VAL A 263 -8.20 12.06 7.29
CA VAL A 263 -7.34 12.79 6.36
C VAL A 263 -6.85 14.08 7.01
N GLU A 264 -7.72 14.90 7.59
CA GLU A 264 -7.37 16.17 8.24
C GLU A 264 -6.45 15.99 9.44
N LEU A 265 -6.73 15.01 10.31
CA LEU A 265 -5.93 14.77 11.52
C LEU A 265 -4.54 14.20 11.22
N THR A 266 -4.40 13.48 10.11
CA THR A 266 -3.14 12.79 9.79
C THR A 266 -2.33 13.47 8.71
N THR A 267 -2.92 14.41 7.95
CA THR A 267 -2.23 15.17 6.91
C THR A 267 -1.01 15.88 7.49
N GLN A 268 0.13 15.66 6.83
CA GLN A 268 1.37 16.32 7.20
C GLN A 268 1.64 17.50 6.25
N PRO A 269 2.06 18.66 6.77
CA PRO A 269 2.39 19.81 5.92
C PRO A 269 3.66 19.58 5.09
N ILE A 270 4.52 18.65 5.55
CA ILE A 270 5.79 18.29 4.92
C ILE A 270 5.86 16.76 4.86
N VAL A 271 6.35 16.24 3.74
CA VAL A 271 6.56 14.79 3.54
C VAL A 271 7.75 14.33 4.41
N THR A 272 7.48 13.86 5.62
CA THR A 272 8.48 13.20 6.46
C THR A 272 8.23 11.69 6.50
N LEU A 273 9.10 10.91 5.85
CA LEU A 273 9.02 9.44 5.81
C LEU A 273 9.56 8.76 7.08
N PRO A 274 10.72 9.13 7.64
CA PRO A 274 11.22 8.40 8.80
C PRO A 274 10.51 8.97 10.04
N ARG A 275 9.62 8.21 10.67
CA ARG A 275 9.14 8.48 12.06
C ARG A 275 9.41 7.30 12.96
N VAL A 276 9.81 7.59 14.20
CA VAL A 276 10.10 6.53 15.18
C VAL A 276 8.81 5.84 15.57
N ARG A 277 7.77 6.63 15.87
CA ARG A 277 6.44 6.10 16.16
C ARG A 277 5.79 5.46 14.92
N PRO A 278 5.05 4.37 15.09
CA PRO A 278 4.14 3.86 14.07
C PRO A 278 3.13 4.93 13.64
N TYR A 279 2.91 5.07 12.33
CA TYR A 279 1.96 6.04 11.82
C TYR A 279 1.39 5.63 10.46
N VAL A 280 0.19 6.11 10.17
CA VAL A 280 -0.38 6.17 8.82
C VAL A 280 -0.81 7.61 8.61
N ALA A 281 -0.29 8.27 7.58
CA ALA A 281 -0.56 9.68 7.34
C ALA A 281 -0.99 9.95 5.90
N SER A 282 -1.91 10.90 5.73
CA SER A 282 -2.26 11.43 4.42
C SER A 282 -1.15 12.32 3.88
N LEU A 283 -0.89 12.18 2.58
CA LEU A 283 0.12 12.94 1.85
C LEU A 283 -0.48 13.59 0.61
N SER A 284 -0.42 14.92 0.59
CA SER A 284 -0.78 15.72 -0.59
C SER A 284 0.44 15.91 -1.48
N ILE A 285 0.59 15.08 -2.50
CA ILE A 285 1.63 15.24 -3.53
C ILE A 285 1.08 16.11 -4.66
N SER A 286 1.87 17.09 -5.09
CA SER A 286 1.53 17.94 -6.24
C SER A 286 1.39 17.08 -7.51
N ALA A 287 0.27 17.23 -8.22
CA ALA A 287 0.06 16.61 -9.53
C ALA A 287 0.84 17.29 -10.67
N ARG A 288 1.73 18.25 -10.36
CA ARG A 288 2.59 18.92 -11.34
C ARG A 288 3.39 17.87 -12.11
N SER A 289 3.28 17.91 -13.43
CA SER A 289 3.95 16.96 -14.34
C SER A 289 3.51 15.49 -14.20
N ASN A 290 2.45 15.19 -13.45
CA ASN A 290 1.88 13.85 -13.34
C ASN A 290 0.40 13.85 -13.74
N PRO A 291 0.10 13.78 -15.06
CA PRO A 291 -1.28 13.80 -15.55
C PRO A 291 -2.08 12.57 -15.09
N ARG A 292 -1.41 11.44 -14.79
CA ARG A 292 -2.07 10.24 -14.23
C ARG A 292 -2.62 10.52 -12.84
N LEU A 293 -1.81 11.13 -11.97
CA LEU A 293 -2.22 11.50 -10.61
C LEU A 293 -3.46 12.41 -10.63
N TYR A 294 -3.47 13.41 -11.50
CA TYR A 294 -4.62 14.30 -11.66
C TYR A 294 -5.87 13.56 -12.17
N ALA A 295 -5.75 12.77 -13.25
CA ALA A 295 -6.87 12.05 -13.84
C ALA A 295 -7.51 11.03 -12.89
N GLN A 296 -6.68 10.39 -12.06
CA GLN A 296 -7.10 9.41 -11.07
C GLN A 296 -7.62 10.05 -9.78
N GLN A 297 -7.58 11.39 -9.67
CA GLN A 297 -7.88 12.13 -8.44
C GLN A 297 -7.09 11.56 -7.25
N GLY A 298 -5.82 11.19 -7.52
CA GLY A 298 -5.05 10.36 -6.60
C GLY A 298 -4.66 11.12 -5.34
N GLN A 299 -4.67 10.38 -4.25
CA GLN A 299 -4.27 10.75 -2.90
C GLN A 299 -3.31 9.68 -2.41
N PHE A 300 -2.44 9.98 -1.46
CA PHE A 300 -1.50 8.99 -0.95
C PHE A 300 -1.61 8.87 0.54
N LEU A 301 -1.56 7.63 1.03
CA LEU A 301 -1.15 7.38 2.41
C LEU A 301 0.32 7.00 2.42
N VAL A 302 1.01 7.43 3.47
CA VAL A 302 2.38 7.04 3.79
C VAL A 302 2.40 6.36 5.15
N SER A 303 3.20 5.31 5.30
CA SER A 303 3.29 4.60 6.57
C SER A 303 4.63 3.88 6.76
N ASN A 304 5.06 3.76 8.01
CA ASN A 304 6.08 2.81 8.46
C ASN A 304 5.46 1.52 9.04
N VAL A 305 4.14 1.36 8.94
CA VAL A 305 3.39 0.17 9.37
C VAL A 305 3.01 -0.65 8.14
N SER A 306 3.35 -1.93 8.19
CA SER A 306 3.01 -2.90 7.14
C SER A 306 1.50 -3.14 7.08
N ALA A 307 0.91 -3.62 8.18
CA ALA A 307 -0.52 -3.86 8.32
C ALA A 307 -1.27 -2.58 8.70
N MET A 308 -1.47 -1.66 7.74
CA MET A 308 -2.13 -0.37 8.01
C MET A 308 -3.56 -0.52 8.54
N GLU A 309 -4.27 -1.54 8.06
CA GLU A 309 -5.65 -1.85 8.46
C GLU A 309 -5.73 -2.10 9.98
N ASP A 310 -4.91 -3.02 10.49
CA ASP A 310 -4.85 -3.36 11.92
C ASP A 310 -4.47 -2.14 12.77
N PHE A 311 -3.52 -1.33 12.30
CA PHE A 311 -3.11 -0.11 13.00
C PHE A 311 -4.22 0.93 13.06
N ILE A 312 -4.90 1.20 11.94
CA ILE A 312 -6.03 2.13 11.92
C ILE A 312 -7.13 1.62 12.87
N ARG A 313 -7.44 0.33 12.84
CA ARG A 313 -8.43 -0.30 13.73
C ARG A 313 -8.06 -0.22 15.20
N HIS A 314 -6.77 -0.33 15.54
CA HIS A 314 -6.28 -0.09 16.89
C HIS A 314 -6.54 1.36 17.33
N VAL A 315 -6.19 2.33 16.48
CA VAL A 315 -6.44 3.76 16.73
C VAL A 315 -7.94 4.06 16.87
N GLU A 316 -8.80 3.47 16.03
CA GLU A 316 -10.26 3.61 16.12
C GLU A 316 -10.80 3.21 17.50
N ARG A 317 -10.31 2.10 18.06
CA ARG A 317 -10.75 1.64 19.38
C ARG A 317 -10.31 2.58 20.49
N ALA A 318 -9.05 3.02 20.44
CA ALA A 318 -8.51 3.94 21.43
C ALA A 318 -9.25 5.29 21.41
N ALA A 319 -9.59 5.78 20.21
CA ALA A 319 -10.34 7.02 20.02
C ALA A 319 -11.88 6.83 20.14
N GLN A 320 -12.36 5.60 20.28
CA GLN A 320 -13.79 5.23 20.20
C GLN A 320 -14.50 5.82 18.97
N LYS A 321 -13.80 5.86 17.82
CA LYS A 321 -14.28 6.52 16.61
C LYS A 321 -13.86 5.77 15.37
N ARG A 322 -14.85 5.38 14.55
CA ARG A 322 -14.62 4.66 13.29
C ARG A 322 -14.28 5.63 12.17
N VAL A 323 -13.19 5.37 11.46
CA VAL A 323 -12.68 6.16 10.34
C VAL A 323 -12.43 5.34 9.08
N LEU A 324 -12.33 4.02 9.18
CA LEU A 324 -12.12 3.08 8.08
C LEU A 324 -13.36 2.21 7.87
N PHE A 325 -13.78 2.16 6.61
CA PHE A 325 -14.92 1.38 6.14
C PHE A 325 -14.52 0.58 4.91
N ALA A 326 -15.25 -0.49 4.63
CA ALA A 326 -15.06 -1.27 3.41
C ALA A 326 -16.39 -1.79 2.89
N ALA A 327 -16.44 -2.04 1.59
CA ALA A 327 -17.50 -2.76 0.91
C ALA A 327 -16.89 -3.87 0.04
N ASP A 328 -17.52 -5.05 0.08
CA ASP A 328 -17.19 -6.17 -0.80
C ASP A 328 -18.26 -6.29 -1.88
N ILE A 329 -17.83 -6.43 -3.14
CA ILE A 329 -18.72 -6.54 -4.31
C ILE A 329 -18.33 -7.78 -5.11
N PRO A 330 -19.29 -8.63 -5.55
CA PRO A 330 -19.00 -9.81 -6.35
C PRO A 330 -18.26 -9.46 -7.66
N THR A 331 -17.26 -10.25 -8.03
CA THR A 331 -16.50 -10.04 -9.28
C THR A 331 -17.35 -10.28 -10.54
N GLU A 332 -18.49 -10.95 -10.40
CA GLU A 332 -19.48 -11.19 -11.44
C GLU A 332 -20.15 -9.88 -11.90
N ALA A 333 -20.22 -8.87 -11.03
CA ALA A 333 -20.74 -7.54 -11.34
C ALA A 333 -19.82 -6.73 -12.29
N ALA A 334 -18.63 -7.25 -12.65
CA ALA A 334 -17.63 -6.51 -13.41
C ALA A 334 -18.15 -5.92 -14.74
N SER A 335 -19.01 -6.65 -15.46
CA SER A 335 -19.57 -6.17 -16.72
C SER A 335 -20.44 -4.94 -16.52
N ASP A 336 -21.42 -5.05 -15.62
CA ASP A 336 -22.39 -3.99 -15.34
C ASP A 336 -21.68 -2.76 -14.75
N VAL A 337 -20.73 -2.98 -13.84
CA VAL A 337 -19.97 -1.90 -13.19
C VAL A 337 -19.08 -1.18 -14.20
N LEU A 338 -18.28 -1.89 -15.01
CA LEU A 338 -17.36 -1.23 -15.93
C LEU A 338 -18.07 -0.58 -17.13
N GLU A 339 -19.24 -1.09 -17.54
CA GLU A 339 -20.09 -0.43 -18.54
C GLU A 339 -20.65 0.89 -17.99
N ASP A 340 -21.22 0.90 -16.78
CA ASP A 340 -21.73 2.12 -16.14
C ASP A 340 -20.60 3.13 -15.89
N LEU A 341 -19.44 2.68 -15.41
CA LEU A 341 -18.26 3.54 -15.24
C LEU A 341 -17.78 4.13 -16.58
N THR A 342 -17.80 3.34 -17.66
CA THR A 342 -17.49 3.83 -19.01
C THR A 342 -18.49 4.91 -19.45
N PHE A 343 -19.79 4.72 -19.17
CA PHE A 343 -20.82 5.72 -19.44
C PHE A 343 -20.61 7.02 -18.64
N MET A 344 -20.03 6.93 -17.44
CA MET A 344 -19.58 8.08 -16.63
C MET A 344 -18.25 8.70 -17.12
N GLY A 345 -17.64 8.17 -18.18
CA GLY A 345 -16.36 8.64 -18.72
C GLY A 345 -15.13 8.11 -17.98
N LEU A 346 -15.29 7.11 -17.10
CA LEU A 346 -14.19 6.48 -16.37
C LEU A 346 -13.68 5.26 -17.14
N THR A 347 -12.69 5.48 -17.99
CA THR A 347 -12.06 4.46 -18.83
C THR A 347 -10.57 4.32 -18.54
N ALA A 348 -9.94 3.23 -19.00
CA ALA A 348 -8.49 3.10 -18.89
C ALA A 348 -7.76 4.20 -19.69
N ALA A 349 -8.32 4.69 -20.80
CA ALA A 349 -7.74 5.77 -21.58
C ALA A 349 -7.75 7.11 -20.82
N THR A 350 -8.80 7.39 -20.05
CA THR A 350 -8.87 8.59 -19.21
C THR A 350 -7.99 8.46 -17.96
N MET A 351 -7.92 7.27 -17.34
CA MET A 351 -7.13 7.05 -16.12
C MET A 351 -5.62 6.93 -16.39
N PHE A 352 -5.24 6.50 -17.58
CA PHE A 352 -3.84 6.33 -18.00
C PHE A 352 -3.59 7.03 -19.34
N PRO A 353 -3.36 8.36 -19.34
CA PRO A 353 -3.09 9.09 -20.57
C PRO A 353 -1.93 8.48 -21.36
N GLY A 354 -2.15 8.23 -22.66
CA GLY A 354 -1.19 7.61 -23.57
C GLY A 354 -1.71 6.36 -24.25
N LEU A 355 -0.88 5.77 -25.12
CA LEU A 355 -1.23 4.57 -25.89
C LEU A 355 -1.54 3.36 -25.00
N ASP A 356 -0.83 3.21 -23.87
CA ASP A 356 -1.05 2.11 -22.94
C ASP A 356 -2.48 2.10 -22.38
N GLY A 357 -3.01 3.27 -22.02
CA GLY A 357 -4.38 3.41 -21.53
C GLY A 357 -5.42 3.10 -22.61
N ILE A 358 -5.18 3.52 -23.85
CA ILE A 358 -6.04 3.20 -25.00
C ILE A 358 -6.05 1.68 -25.24
N CYS A 359 -4.88 1.04 -25.29
CA CYS A 359 -4.76 -0.41 -25.46
C CYS A 359 -5.45 -1.18 -24.32
N LYS A 360 -5.32 -0.70 -23.07
CA LYS A 360 -5.99 -1.30 -21.92
C LYS A 360 -7.51 -1.16 -22.01
N MET A 361 -8.02 0.00 -22.42
CA MET A 361 -9.45 0.24 -22.62
C MET A 361 -10.02 -0.71 -23.68
N MET A 362 -9.38 -0.79 -24.86
CA MET A 362 -9.81 -1.68 -25.93
C MET A 362 -9.82 -3.14 -25.49
N ARG A 363 -8.84 -3.57 -24.69
CA ARG A 363 -8.81 -4.92 -24.12
C ARG A 363 -10.01 -5.18 -23.21
N HIS A 364 -10.36 -4.25 -22.33
CA HIS A 364 -11.53 -4.40 -21.47
C HIS A 364 -12.81 -4.50 -22.31
N GLU A 365 -13.00 -3.61 -23.29
CA GLU A 365 -14.15 -3.67 -24.19
C GLU A 365 -14.28 -5.01 -24.92
N MET A 366 -13.15 -5.59 -25.36
CA MET A 366 -13.14 -6.91 -25.99
C MET A 366 -13.57 -8.04 -25.04
N SER A 367 -13.27 -7.92 -23.75
CA SER A 367 -13.70 -8.88 -22.73
C SER A 367 -15.21 -8.83 -22.43
N PHE A 368 -15.82 -7.64 -22.58
CA PHE A 368 -17.25 -7.42 -22.24
C PHE A 368 -18.20 -7.45 -23.42
N LYS A 369 -17.71 -7.20 -24.65
CA LYS A 369 -18.51 -7.36 -25.85
C LYS A 369 -18.87 -8.85 -26.01
N ARG A 370 -20.00 -9.25 -25.40
CA ARG A 370 -20.89 -10.24 -26.00
C ARG A 370 -21.00 -9.83 -27.46
N ARG A 371 -20.68 -10.73 -28.39
CA ARG A 371 -21.12 -10.58 -29.77
C ARG A 371 -22.60 -10.24 -29.68
N ALA A 372 -22.96 -8.97 -29.91
CA ALA A 372 -24.27 -8.65 -30.39
C ALA A 372 -24.40 -9.55 -31.61
N GLN A 373 -25.18 -10.63 -31.47
CA GLN A 373 -25.62 -11.42 -32.60
C GLN A 373 -26.23 -10.36 -33.50
N HIS A 374 -25.50 -10.02 -34.56
CA HIS A 374 -26.07 -9.25 -35.64
C HIS A 374 -27.23 -10.12 -36.10
N ALA A 375 -28.45 -9.77 -35.68
CA ALA A 375 -29.62 -10.08 -36.47
C ALA A 375 -29.27 -9.50 -37.84
N ALA A 376 -28.87 -10.38 -38.77
CA ALA A 376 -28.66 -9.98 -40.14
C ALA A 376 -29.92 -9.21 -40.55
N PRO A 377 -29.80 -8.02 -41.17
CA PRO A 377 -30.98 -7.36 -41.70
C PRO A 377 -31.68 -8.39 -42.60
N ASN A 378 -32.98 -8.61 -42.37
CA ASN A 378 -33.81 -9.45 -43.24
C ASN A 378 -33.74 -8.85 -44.64
N VAL A 379 -32.79 -9.34 -45.45
CA VAL A 379 -32.76 -9.07 -46.89
C VAL A 379 -33.79 -10.03 -47.48
N PRO A 380 -34.91 -9.54 -48.04
CA PRO A 380 -35.84 -10.42 -48.71
C PRO A 380 -35.13 -11.07 -49.90
N SER A 381 -35.23 -12.39 -49.99
CA SER A 381 -34.66 -13.17 -51.09
C SER A 381 -35.20 -12.65 -52.43
N PRO A 382 -34.36 -12.49 -53.46
CA PRO A 382 -34.85 -12.10 -54.78
C PRO A 382 -35.70 -13.23 -55.37
N PRO A 383 -36.71 -12.92 -56.19
CA PRO A 383 -37.55 -13.94 -56.82
C PRO A 383 -36.73 -14.79 -57.80
N LEU A 384 -36.95 -16.09 -57.74
CA LEU A 384 -36.48 -17.09 -58.70
C LEU A 384 -37.13 -16.84 -60.06
N SER A 385 -36.36 -16.33 -61.03
CA SER A 385 -36.65 -16.51 -62.46
C SER A 385 -35.42 -16.10 -63.28
N LEU A 386 -34.64 -17.10 -63.70
CA LEU A 386 -33.77 -17.00 -64.87
C LEU A 386 -34.43 -17.85 -65.96
N GLU A 387 -35.13 -17.19 -66.88
CA GLU A 387 -35.38 -17.76 -68.21
C GLU A 387 -34.05 -17.76 -68.98
N GLU A 388 -33.65 -18.94 -69.48
CA GLU A 388 -32.50 -19.10 -70.38
C GLU A 388 -32.78 -18.42 -71.73
N PRO A 389 -31.84 -17.66 -72.31
CA PRO A 389 -31.98 -17.19 -73.68
C PRO A 389 -31.70 -18.32 -74.66
N GLN A 390 -32.68 -18.63 -75.51
CA GLN A 390 -32.52 -19.50 -76.68
C GLN A 390 -31.46 -18.94 -77.64
N GLN A 391 -30.52 -19.79 -78.05
CA GLN A 391 -29.56 -19.53 -79.13
C GLN A 391 -30.27 -19.33 -80.49
N PRO A 392 -29.87 -18.36 -81.33
CA PRO A 392 -30.31 -18.32 -82.71
C PRO A 392 -29.46 -19.27 -83.57
N LYS A 393 -30.17 -20.06 -84.39
CA LYS A 393 -29.64 -20.92 -85.45
C LYS A 393 -28.93 -20.09 -86.53
N ALA A 394 -27.82 -20.64 -87.04
CA ALA A 394 -27.13 -20.17 -88.24
C ALA A 394 -27.96 -20.40 -89.52
N ALA A 395 -27.89 -19.46 -90.46
CA ALA A 395 -28.12 -19.72 -91.88
C ALA A 395 -27.39 -18.64 -92.74
N GLU A 396 -26.52 -19.18 -93.61
CA GLU A 396 -25.93 -18.68 -94.87
C GLU A 396 -25.18 -17.35 -94.94
#